data_AF-A0A1I9K7A8-F1
#
_entry.id   AF-A0A1I9K7A8-F1
#
_cell.length_a   1.000
_cell.length_b   1.000
_cell.length_c   1.000
_cell.angle_alpha   90.00
_cell.angle_beta   90.00
_cell.angle_gamma   90.00
#
_symmetry.space_group_name_H-M   'P 1'
#
loop_
_entity.id
_entity.type
_entity.pdbx_description
1 polymer ?
#
loop_
_entity_poly.entity_id
_entity_poly.type
_entity_poly.pdbx_seq_one_letter_code
_entity_poly.pdbx_strand_id
1 'polypeptide(L)'
;DLLVDLGSKDTANIYKGKKVDLYGVYYGYQCTGGTPFKTACMYGGVTLHDNNQLEEEKKVPINLWIDGKQNTVPLGTVKTNKKEVTVQELDLQSRHYLHETYNLYNTDAFNGKIQRGLIEFHPSSGDSVGY
;
A
#
# COMPACT_ATOMS: atom_id res chain seq x y z
N ASP A 1 -7.54 -17.08 -10.76
CA ASP A 1 -6.96 -17.21 -9.40
C ASP A 1 -6.11 -16.01 -9.05
N LEU A 2 -6.00 -15.71 -7.75
CA LEU A 2 -5.00 -14.79 -7.20
C LEU A 2 -4.09 -15.59 -6.25
N LEU A 3 -2.79 -15.56 -6.50
CA LEU A 3 -1.77 -16.16 -5.64
C LEU A 3 -1.08 -15.05 -4.84
N VAL A 4 -1.13 -15.13 -3.52
CA VAL A 4 -0.45 -14.16 -2.66
C VAL A 4 0.86 -14.73 -2.16
N ASP A 5 1.97 -14.06 -2.47
CA ASP A 5 3.30 -14.38 -1.96
C ASP A 5 3.57 -13.59 -0.68
N LEU A 6 3.93 -14.33 0.38
CA LEU A 6 4.14 -13.82 1.74
C LEU A 6 5.60 -13.97 2.20
N GLY A 7 6.51 -14.36 1.31
CA GLY A 7 7.95 -14.45 1.54
C GLY A 7 8.43 -15.61 2.43
N SER A 8 7.57 -16.15 3.30
CA SER A 8 7.90 -17.30 4.13
C SER A 8 6.70 -18.21 4.42
N LYS A 9 6.98 -19.48 4.72
CA LYS A 9 5.96 -20.44 5.19
C LYS A 9 5.32 -20.00 6.50
N ASP A 10 6.10 -19.42 7.40
CA ASP A 10 5.61 -18.99 8.71
C ASP A 10 4.61 -17.84 8.58
N THR A 11 4.93 -16.84 7.76
CA THR A 11 4.00 -15.75 7.42
C THR A 11 2.74 -16.30 6.75
N ALA A 12 2.86 -17.25 5.82
CA ALA A 12 1.71 -17.87 5.19
C ALA A 12 0.79 -18.61 6.18
N ASN A 13 1.38 -19.29 7.18
CA ASN A 13 0.62 -20.00 8.20
C ASN A 13 -0.18 -19.07 9.13
N ILE A 14 0.21 -17.79 9.26
CA ILE A 14 -0.57 -16.80 10.03
C ILE A 14 -1.96 -16.62 9.42
N TYR A 15 -2.06 -16.62 8.09
CA TYR A 15 -3.28 -16.27 7.35
C TYR A 15 -4.03 -17.49 6.77
N LYS A 16 -3.33 -18.60 6.53
CA LYS A 16 -3.90 -19.80 5.90
C LYS A 16 -5.13 -20.31 6.65
N GLY A 17 -6.24 -20.47 5.92
CA GLY A 17 -7.50 -21.01 6.46
C GLY A 17 -8.28 -20.05 7.38
N LYS A 18 -7.88 -18.78 7.47
CA LYS A 18 -8.58 -17.75 8.24
C LYS A 18 -9.35 -16.81 7.32
N LYS A 19 -10.28 -16.04 7.90
CA LYS A 19 -10.92 -14.92 7.22
C LYS A 19 -9.91 -13.78 7.11
N VAL A 20 -9.71 -13.30 5.89
CA VAL A 20 -8.72 -12.26 5.57
C VAL A 20 -9.32 -11.23 4.64
N ASP A 21 -8.78 -10.02 4.73
CA ASP A 21 -9.01 -8.96 3.75
C ASP A 21 -7.75 -8.81 2.89
N LEU A 22 -7.96 -8.50 1.61
CA LEU A 22 -6.88 -8.28 0.63
C LEU A 22 -6.89 -6.83 0.14
N TYR A 23 -5.73 -6.18 0.17
CA TYR A 23 -5.51 -4.88 -0.46
C TYR A 23 -4.07 -4.82 -0.98
N GLY A 24 -3.91 -4.79 -2.30
CA GLY A 24 -2.60 -4.71 -2.95
C GLY A 24 -2.71 -4.61 -4.47
N VAL A 25 -1.55 -4.54 -5.13
CA VAL A 25 -1.46 -4.54 -6.60
C VAL A 25 -1.07 -5.92 -7.06
N TYR A 26 -1.86 -6.47 -7.97
CA TYR A 26 -1.58 -7.76 -8.60
C TYR A 26 -0.89 -7.58 -9.96
N TYR A 27 -0.23 -8.63 -10.42
CA TYR A 27 0.41 -8.70 -11.73
C TYR A 27 0.24 -10.09 -12.34
N GLY A 28 0.29 -10.19 -13.67
CA GLY A 28 0.18 -11.48 -14.38
C GLY A 28 1.52 -12.01 -14.91
N TYR A 29 2.43 -11.12 -15.32
CA TYR A 29 3.70 -11.50 -15.94
C TYR A 29 4.55 -12.33 -14.97
N GLN A 30 5.03 -13.49 -15.40
CA GLN A 30 5.84 -14.43 -14.59
C GLN A 30 5.16 -14.96 -13.31
N CYS A 31 3.84 -14.86 -13.18
CA CYS A 31 3.11 -15.50 -12.09
C CYS A 31 2.95 -17.02 -12.33
N THR A 32 3.42 -17.84 -11.39
CA THR A 32 3.36 -19.31 -11.47
C THR A 32 2.83 -19.93 -10.18
N GLY A 33 1.85 -20.85 -10.26
CA GLY A 33 1.43 -21.67 -9.11
C GLY A 33 -0.07 -22.03 -9.03
N GLY A 34 -0.95 -21.22 -9.64
CA GLY A 34 -2.39 -21.52 -9.74
C GLY A 34 -2.78 -22.16 -11.09
N THR A 35 -4.01 -21.92 -11.55
CA THR A 35 -4.47 -22.35 -12.88
C THR A 35 -3.57 -21.80 -14.00
N PRO A 36 -2.98 -22.66 -14.86
CA PRO A 36 -2.08 -22.23 -15.93
C PRO A 36 -2.67 -21.10 -16.78
N PHE A 37 -1.89 -20.02 -16.96
CA PHE A 37 -2.25 -18.81 -17.72
C PHE A 37 -3.49 -18.04 -17.22
N LYS A 38 -4.03 -18.38 -16.04
CA LYS A 38 -5.24 -17.76 -15.46
C LYS A 38 -5.05 -17.35 -13.99
N THR A 39 -3.79 -17.15 -13.58
CA THR A 39 -3.43 -16.74 -12.23
C THR A 39 -2.71 -15.39 -12.28
N ALA A 40 -3.16 -14.47 -11.42
CA ALA A 40 -2.41 -13.27 -11.07
C ALA A 40 -1.71 -13.48 -9.73
N CYS A 41 -0.61 -12.76 -9.50
CA CYS A 41 0.17 -12.80 -8.28
C CYS A 41 0.13 -11.45 -7.58
N MET A 42 0.26 -11.43 -6.26
CA MET A 42 0.38 -10.23 -5.43
C MET A 42 1.38 -10.51 -4.31
N TYR A 43 2.17 -9.51 -3.93
CA TYR A 43 3.03 -9.60 -2.75
C TYR A 43 2.33 -8.98 -1.55
N GLY A 44 2.22 -9.73 -0.45
CA GLY A 44 1.67 -9.21 0.80
C GLY A 44 0.19 -8.80 0.70
N GLY A 45 -0.15 -7.67 1.30
CA GLY A 45 -1.49 -7.08 1.18
C GLY A 45 -2.58 -7.84 1.92
N VAL A 46 -2.23 -8.67 2.90
CA VAL A 46 -3.17 -9.50 3.66
C VAL A 46 -3.27 -9.00 5.10
N THR A 47 -4.50 -8.82 5.58
CA THR A 47 -4.80 -8.59 6.99
C THR A 47 -5.82 -9.60 7.48
N LEU A 48 -5.79 -9.94 8.78
CA LEU A 48 -6.87 -10.72 9.38
C LEU A 48 -8.16 -9.88 9.36
N HIS A 49 -9.29 -10.52 9.07
CA HIS A 49 -10.59 -9.85 8.97
C HIS A 49 -11.22 -9.65 10.35
N ASP A 50 -11.25 -10.72 11.15
CA ASP A 50 -11.97 -10.75 12.42
C ASP A 50 -11.36 -9.74 13.42
N ASN A 51 -12.23 -8.94 14.06
CA ASN A 51 -11.88 -7.85 14.98
C ASN A 51 -11.04 -6.70 14.41
N ASN A 52 -10.76 -6.69 13.11
CA ASN A 52 -9.90 -5.69 12.47
C ASN A 52 -10.64 -4.49 11.87
N GLN A 53 -11.97 -4.51 11.83
CA GLN A 53 -12.76 -3.39 11.29
C GLN A 53 -12.91 -2.26 12.33
N LEU A 54 -12.69 -1.03 11.89
CA LEU A 54 -13.00 0.19 12.63
C LEU A 54 -14.49 0.52 12.52
N GLU A 55 -15.04 1.16 13.55
CA GLU A 55 -16.43 1.65 13.53
C GLU A 55 -16.60 2.84 12.58
N GLU A 56 -15.55 3.66 12.43
CA GLU A 56 -15.50 4.79 11.52
C GLU A 56 -14.24 4.72 10.65
N GLU A 57 -14.35 5.18 9.40
CA GLU A 57 -13.22 5.24 8.47
C GLU A 57 -12.11 6.15 9.02
N LYS A 58 -10.90 5.58 9.17
CA LYS A 58 -9.73 6.35 9.59
C LYS A 58 -9.16 7.10 8.39
N LYS A 59 -9.23 8.43 8.44
CA LYS A 59 -8.46 9.31 7.55
C LYS A 59 -7.04 9.45 8.11
N VAL A 60 -6.05 9.06 7.32
CA VAL A 60 -4.63 9.11 7.71
C VAL A 60 -4.07 10.48 7.30
N PRO A 61 -3.59 11.31 8.25
CA PRO A 61 -2.99 12.60 7.93
C PRO A 61 -1.66 12.40 7.20
N ILE A 62 -1.39 13.24 6.19
CA ILE A 62 -0.13 13.24 5.44
C ILE A 62 0.52 14.61 5.59
N ASN A 63 1.80 14.60 5.95
CA ASN A 63 2.65 15.77 5.85
C ASN A 63 3.51 15.62 4.60
N LEU A 64 3.44 16.58 3.68
CA LEU A 64 4.17 16.55 2.42
C LEU A 64 5.10 17.76 2.33
N TRP A 65 6.35 17.52 1.93
CA TRP A 65 7.33 18.56 1.65
C TRP A 65 7.83 18.47 0.22
N ILE A 66 7.84 19.61 -0.48
CA ILE A 66 8.45 19.77 -1.80
C ILE A 66 9.51 20.86 -1.66
N ASP A 67 10.77 20.51 -1.93
CA ASP A 67 11.93 21.40 -1.79
C ASP A 67 11.98 22.11 -0.42
N GLY A 68 11.70 21.35 0.65
CA GLY A 68 11.70 21.84 2.03
C GLY A 68 10.48 22.66 2.44
N LYS A 69 9.54 22.94 1.52
CA LYS A 69 8.31 23.67 1.82
C LYS A 69 7.16 22.71 2.06
N GLN A 70 6.48 22.88 3.20
CA GLN A 70 5.31 22.07 3.53
C GLN A 70 4.14 22.41 2.60
N ASN A 71 3.48 21.38 2.07
CA ASN A 71 2.30 21.48 1.22
C ASN A 71 1.12 20.81 1.92
N THR A 72 -0.07 21.40 1.76
CA THR A 72 -1.30 20.85 2.33
C THR A 72 -1.81 19.69 1.47
N VAL A 73 -2.06 18.55 2.12
CA VAL A 73 -2.71 17.39 1.50
C VAL A 73 -4.14 17.27 2.07
N PRO A 74 -5.18 17.10 1.23
CA PRO A 74 -6.54 16.95 1.72
C PRO A 74 -6.70 15.77 2.70
N LEU A 75 -7.37 16.00 3.82
CA LEU A 75 -7.67 14.94 4.78
C LEU A 75 -8.63 13.92 4.15
N GLY A 76 -8.21 12.66 4.09
CA GLY A 76 -8.93 11.59 3.39
C GLY A 76 -8.29 11.17 2.06
N THR A 77 -7.16 11.78 1.67
CA THR A 77 -6.31 11.29 0.57
C THR A 77 -5.88 9.84 0.79
N VAL A 78 -5.49 9.51 2.02
CA VAL A 78 -5.24 8.14 2.46
C VAL A 78 -6.22 7.81 3.57
N LYS A 79 -6.86 6.65 3.47
CA LYS A 79 -7.84 6.19 4.43
C LYS A 79 -7.89 4.67 4.54
N THR A 80 -8.41 4.19 5.65
CA THR A 80 -8.61 2.76 5.88
C THR A 80 -9.75 2.50 6.87
N ASN A 81 -10.41 1.37 6.71
CA ASN A 81 -11.37 0.84 7.69
C ASN A 81 -10.73 -0.19 8.61
N LYS A 82 -9.41 -0.42 8.51
CA LYS A 82 -8.69 -1.44 9.26
C LYS A 82 -7.96 -0.85 10.47
N LYS A 83 -7.99 -1.56 11.60
CA LYS A 83 -7.19 -1.24 12.80
C LYS A 83 -5.72 -1.55 12.56
N GLU A 84 -5.45 -2.76 12.09
CA GLU A 84 -4.18 -3.24 11.57
C GLU A 84 -4.25 -3.20 10.04
N VAL A 85 -3.50 -2.28 9.46
CA VAL A 85 -3.45 -2.02 8.03
C VAL A 85 -2.07 -2.37 7.48
N THR A 86 -2.01 -2.89 6.25
CA THR A 86 -0.70 -3.09 5.61
C THR A 86 -0.13 -1.76 5.17
N VAL A 87 1.21 -1.62 5.24
CA VAL A 87 1.89 -0.45 4.67
C VAL A 87 1.58 -0.33 3.17
N GLN A 88 1.44 -1.45 2.46
CA GLN A 88 1.06 -1.49 1.04
C GLN A 88 -0.27 -0.78 0.76
N GLU A 89 -1.30 -0.97 1.59
CA GLU A 89 -2.59 -0.28 1.42
C GLU A 89 -2.47 1.25 1.53
N LEU A 90 -1.65 1.73 2.46
CA LEU A 90 -1.42 3.17 2.66
C LEU A 90 -0.51 3.75 1.57
N ASP A 91 0.52 3.02 1.18
CA ASP A 91 1.51 3.42 0.17
C ASP A 91 0.89 3.53 -1.22
N LEU A 92 0.03 2.58 -1.60
CA LEU A 92 -0.65 2.63 -2.89
C LEU A 92 -1.55 3.87 -3.03
N GLN A 93 -2.31 4.20 -1.99
CA GLN A 93 -3.12 5.42 -1.97
C GLN A 93 -2.25 6.68 -2.02
N SER A 94 -1.16 6.71 -1.25
CA SER A 94 -0.22 7.84 -1.22
C SER A 94 0.44 8.06 -2.59
N ARG A 95 0.97 6.99 -3.20
CA ARG A 95 1.62 7.05 -4.52
C ARG A 95 0.65 7.40 -5.63
N HIS A 96 -0.60 6.94 -5.54
CA HIS A 96 -1.64 7.35 -6.48
C HIS A 96 -1.86 8.87 -6.43
N TYR A 97 -2.04 9.44 -5.24
CA TYR A 97 -2.16 10.89 -5.06
C TYR A 97 -0.93 11.66 -5.57
N LEU A 98 0.28 11.17 -5.25
CA LEU A 98 1.52 11.81 -5.69
C LEU A 98 1.67 11.78 -7.21
N HIS A 99 1.24 10.69 -7.86
CA HIS A 99 1.21 10.59 -9.31
C HIS A 99 0.19 11.57 -9.91
N GLU A 100 -1.05 11.58 -9.43
CA GLU A 100 -2.10 12.47 -9.96
C GLU A 100 -1.77 13.96 -9.77
N THR A 101 -1.16 14.32 -8.64
CA THR A 101 -0.92 15.73 -8.29
C THR A 101 0.41 16.24 -8.84
N TYR A 102 1.46 15.40 -8.82
CA TYR A 102 2.83 15.83 -9.11
C TYR A 102 3.48 15.09 -10.28
N ASN A 103 2.75 14.22 -10.97
CA ASN A 103 3.28 13.38 -12.05
C ASN A 103 4.52 12.58 -11.62
N LEU A 104 4.50 12.06 -10.39
CA LEU A 104 5.68 11.45 -9.72
C LEU A 104 6.43 10.42 -10.57
N TYR A 105 5.71 9.65 -11.40
CA TYR A 105 6.28 8.57 -12.22
C TYR A 105 6.38 8.92 -13.71
N ASN A 106 6.07 10.15 -14.10
CA ASN A 106 6.29 10.59 -15.46
C ASN A 106 7.76 10.94 -15.67
N THR A 107 8.24 10.77 -16.90
CA THR A 107 9.55 11.33 -17.29
C THR A 107 9.49 12.86 -17.35
N ASP A 108 10.64 13.52 -17.32
CA ASP A 108 10.76 14.97 -17.51
C ASP A 108 10.02 15.48 -18.77
N ALA A 109 10.08 14.73 -19.88
CA ALA A 109 9.37 15.06 -21.12
C ALA A 109 7.84 15.09 -20.98
N PHE A 110 7.31 14.40 -19.96
CA PHE A 110 5.89 14.35 -19.59
C PHE A 110 5.64 15.08 -18.26
N ASN A 111 6.42 16.13 -17.99
CA ASN A 111 6.26 17.04 -16.85
C ASN A 111 6.45 16.37 -15.46
N GLY A 112 7.17 15.25 -15.38
CA GLY A 112 7.64 14.69 -14.12
C GLY A 112 8.81 15.52 -13.58
N LYS A 113 8.56 16.41 -12.62
CA LYS A 113 9.59 17.31 -12.07
C LYS A 113 10.28 16.76 -10.82
N ILE A 114 9.66 15.81 -10.14
CA ILE A 114 10.17 15.24 -8.89
C ILE A 114 11.25 14.21 -9.22
N GLN A 115 12.48 14.48 -8.78
CA GLN A 115 13.65 13.63 -9.07
C GLN A 115 13.99 12.65 -7.93
N ARG A 116 13.55 12.96 -6.72
CA ARG A 116 13.77 12.15 -5.51
C ARG A 116 12.57 12.29 -4.58
N GLY A 117 12.32 11.27 -3.79
CA GLY A 117 11.30 11.27 -2.75
C GLY A 117 11.65 10.26 -1.67
N LEU A 118 11.08 10.46 -0.49
CA LEU A 118 11.08 9.54 0.63
C LEU A 118 9.64 9.51 1.13
N ILE A 119 9.11 8.33 1.41
CA ILE A 119 7.86 8.17 2.14
C ILE A 119 8.13 7.44 3.44
N GLU A 120 7.63 8.00 4.55
CA GLU A 120 7.74 7.39 5.87
C GLU A 120 6.35 7.19 6.49
N PHE A 121 6.11 5.98 6.99
CA PHE A 121 4.91 5.62 7.73
C PHE A 121 5.25 5.65 9.22
N HIS A 122 4.68 6.61 9.93
CA HIS A 122 4.96 6.85 11.35
C HIS A 122 3.86 6.26 12.23
N PRO A 123 4.04 5.06 12.82
CA PRO A 123 3.12 4.54 13.82
C PRO A 123 3.29 5.29 15.15
N SER A 124 2.26 5.25 16.01
CA SER A 124 2.35 5.79 17.37
C SER A 124 3.29 4.99 18.27
N SER A 125 3.57 3.73 17.92
CA SER A 125 4.46 2.82 18.64
C SER A 125 5.16 1.88 17.66
N GLY A 126 6.43 1.58 17.92
CA GLY A 126 7.28 0.81 17.02
C GLY A 126 8.04 1.69 16.05
N ASP A 127 8.82 1.04 15.18
CA ASP A 127 9.69 1.74 14.23
C ASP A 127 8.89 2.26 13.03
N SER A 128 9.32 3.41 12.52
CA SER A 128 8.78 3.93 11.25
C SER A 128 9.27 3.07 10.08
N VAL A 129 8.42 2.93 9.07
CA VAL A 129 8.78 2.23 7.83
C VAL A 129 9.04 3.27 6.75
N GLY A 130 10.24 3.28 6.17
CA GLY A 130 10.63 4.21 5.09
C GLY A 130 10.85 3.49 3.76
N TYR A 131 10.42 4.11 2.65
CA TYR A 131 10.69 3.67 1.27
C TYR A 131 11.21 4.81 0.40
#